data_AF-A0A7X6WVN9-F1
#
_entry.id   AF-A0A7X6WVN9-F1
#
_cell.length_a   1.000
_cell.length_b   1.000
_cell.length_c   1.000
_cell.angle_alpha   90.00
_cell.angle_beta   90.00
_cell.angle_gamma   90.00
#
_symmetry.space_group_name_H-M   'P 1'
#
loop_
_entity.id
_entity.type
_entity.pdbx_description
1 polymer ?
#
loop_
_entity_poly.entity_id
_entity_poly.type
_entity_poly.pdbx_seq_one_letter_code
_entity_poly.pdbx_strand_id
1 'polypeptide(L)'
;MENSSSNTKQAFWIALGSLFTFSFGIVSSVILSRYLSKSDYGTYKQVFYIYSTFLTVFTLGLPKAYSYFLPRTEISQAKSLIKKITNLFFLMGGIFSILIFFSADKISIFFHNPDLSLALKIFSPVPFLMLPTMGLEGILATYKMTRIMAIYTVITKFIMLCLVTAPVILFDGNYIQAIIGIVVASFFSFILALFFKYYPIKNKGKQKCETSYQEIFQFSLPLLYASLWGILISSSDQFFISRYFGTEVFAEFSNGSLELPFVGMIVGATSVVLGPVFSRMSHENMDPKKDIFPIWKSVFEKSVLLIYPLLLYTWFFADILIVFLYGKQYENSAIYFQIKSIINFFSIIIYAPLLINTGKVKYYSNVHFFIAILVITLEYISIKTINSPYAISLISLFCQLLKTFLLLYAVIKLFNVKFHQLFPINLIIKIVIPSILFLSLDYYFLVIFLNLDNISILIIGLISYIIFYITYAKIARLDYFLIIKPLLIKFKF
;
A
#
# COMPACT_ATOMS: atom_id res chain seq x y z
N MET A 1 -10.38 -23.27 -21.61
CA MET A 1 -9.16 -22.43 -21.77
C MET A 1 -9.46 -20.94 -22.02
N GLU A 2 -10.66 -20.54 -22.48
CA GLU A 2 -11.00 -19.11 -22.72
C GLU A 2 -11.01 -18.20 -21.46
N ASN A 3 -11.38 -18.73 -20.29
CA ASN A 3 -11.47 -17.93 -19.05
C ASN A 3 -10.10 -17.46 -18.50
N SER A 4 -9.00 -18.18 -18.75
CA SER A 4 -7.69 -17.81 -18.19
C SER A 4 -7.06 -16.61 -18.91
N SER A 5 -7.31 -16.47 -20.22
CA SER A 5 -6.89 -15.31 -21.02
C SER A 5 -7.64 -14.04 -20.57
N SER A 6 -8.95 -14.14 -20.34
CA SER A 6 -9.76 -13.03 -19.83
C SER A 6 -9.30 -12.55 -18.44
N ASN A 7 -9.03 -13.47 -17.51
CA ASN A 7 -8.57 -13.11 -16.16
C ASN A 7 -7.16 -12.50 -16.15
N THR A 8 -6.26 -12.97 -17.02
CA THR A 8 -4.91 -12.40 -17.16
C THR A 8 -4.98 -10.97 -17.68
N LYS A 9 -5.82 -10.70 -18.70
CA LYS A 9 -6.05 -9.34 -19.21
C LYS A 9 -6.66 -8.44 -18.13
N GLN A 10 -7.59 -8.96 -17.32
CA GLN A 10 -8.20 -8.18 -16.25
C GLN A 10 -7.19 -7.75 -15.19
N ALA A 11 -6.35 -8.69 -14.73
CA ALA A 11 -5.30 -8.43 -13.75
C ALA A 11 -4.27 -7.43 -14.28
N PHE A 12 -3.90 -7.52 -15.57
CA PHE A 12 -3.00 -6.57 -16.21
C PHE A 12 -3.53 -5.12 -16.14
N TRP A 13 -4.80 -4.90 -16.50
CA TRP A 13 -5.39 -3.55 -16.44
C TRP A 13 -5.46 -2.98 -15.03
N ILE A 14 -5.79 -3.82 -14.03
CA ILE A 14 -5.79 -3.41 -12.62
C ILE A 14 -4.36 -3.03 -12.18
N ALA A 15 -3.38 -3.89 -12.47
CA ALA A 15 -1.99 -3.64 -12.14
C ALA A 15 -1.46 -2.35 -12.78
N LEU A 16 -1.82 -2.10 -14.04
CA LEU A 16 -1.48 -0.86 -14.75
C LEU A 16 -2.10 0.37 -14.06
N GLY A 17 -3.38 0.31 -13.69
CA GLY A 17 -4.04 1.38 -12.94
C GLY A 17 -3.37 1.67 -11.59
N SER A 18 -2.97 0.62 -10.86
CA SER A 18 -2.23 0.75 -9.60
C SER A 18 -0.85 1.36 -9.80
N LEU A 19 -0.13 0.97 -10.86
CA LEU A 19 1.17 1.56 -11.22
C LEU A 19 1.04 3.07 -11.45
N PHE A 20 0.07 3.51 -12.26
CA PHE A 20 -0.16 4.94 -12.49
C PHE A 20 -0.58 5.69 -11.23
N THR A 21 -1.43 5.09 -10.39
CA THR A 21 -1.81 5.68 -9.09
C THR A 21 -0.57 5.95 -8.24
N PHE A 22 0.33 4.97 -8.17
CA PHE A 22 1.57 5.09 -7.43
C PHE A 22 2.51 6.13 -8.04
N SER A 23 2.76 6.07 -9.35
CA SER A 23 3.64 7.00 -10.06
C SER A 23 3.18 8.45 -9.89
N PHE A 24 1.88 8.72 -10.10
CA PHE A 24 1.34 10.07 -9.90
C PHE A 24 1.37 10.49 -8.43
N GLY A 25 1.18 9.56 -7.50
CA GLY A 25 1.36 9.82 -6.06
C GLY A 25 2.78 10.27 -5.70
N ILE A 26 3.80 9.57 -6.20
CA ILE A 26 5.20 9.97 -6.03
C ILE A 26 5.45 11.33 -6.68
N VAL A 27 5.06 11.51 -7.94
CA VAL A 27 5.34 12.76 -8.67
C VAL A 27 4.68 13.95 -7.97
N SER A 28 3.44 13.80 -7.49
CA SER A 28 2.77 14.83 -6.68
C SER A 28 3.55 15.11 -5.38
N SER A 29 3.97 14.06 -4.67
CA SER A 29 4.75 14.20 -3.44
C SER A 29 6.09 14.91 -3.65
N VAL A 30 6.78 14.58 -4.75
CA VAL A 30 8.07 15.18 -5.17
C VAL A 30 7.91 16.66 -5.51
N ILE A 31 6.88 17.01 -6.30
CA ILE A 31 6.63 18.40 -6.65
C ILE A 31 6.28 19.19 -5.39
N LEU A 32 5.31 18.73 -4.60
CA LEU A 32 4.88 19.46 -3.42
C LEU A 32 6.01 19.62 -2.39
N SER A 33 6.86 18.61 -2.19
CA SER A 33 7.98 18.73 -1.26
C SER A 33 9.03 19.74 -1.72
N ARG A 34 9.19 19.96 -3.04
CA ARG A 34 10.21 20.84 -3.60
C ARG A 34 9.76 22.30 -3.68
N TYR A 35 8.47 22.53 -3.88
CA TYR A 35 7.92 23.88 -4.05
C TYR A 35 7.31 24.45 -2.77
N LEU A 36 6.79 23.61 -1.86
CA LEU A 36 6.28 24.09 -0.59
C LEU A 36 7.38 24.21 0.46
N SER A 37 7.15 25.09 1.44
CA SER A 37 7.93 25.09 2.67
C SER A 37 7.79 23.74 3.38
N LYS A 38 8.81 23.35 4.14
CA LYS A 38 8.81 22.07 4.86
C LYS A 38 7.66 21.99 5.89
N SER A 39 7.33 23.10 6.54
CA SER A 39 6.20 23.18 7.47
C SER A 39 4.86 23.04 6.74
N ASP A 40 4.65 23.76 5.63
CA ASP A 40 3.42 23.70 4.83
C ASP A 40 3.17 22.29 4.29
N TYR A 41 4.22 21.66 3.78
CA TYR A 41 4.16 20.28 3.31
C TYR A 41 3.88 19.30 4.45
N GLY A 42 4.41 19.56 5.65
CA GLY A 42 4.07 18.83 6.88
C GLY A 42 2.58 18.94 7.22
N THR A 43 2.02 20.15 7.24
CA THR A 43 0.58 20.38 7.45
C THR A 43 -0.27 19.67 6.39
N TYR A 44 0.14 19.74 5.12
CA TYR A 44 -0.48 19.00 4.03
C TYR A 44 -0.50 17.49 4.32
N LYS A 45 0.64 16.90 4.72
CA LYS A 45 0.71 15.48 5.08
C LYS A 45 -0.15 15.14 6.30
N GLN A 46 -0.28 16.04 7.28
CA GLN A 46 -1.14 15.81 8.44
C GLN A 46 -2.62 15.65 8.05
N VAL A 47 -3.11 16.47 7.10
CA VAL A 47 -4.47 16.32 6.55
C VAL A 47 -4.68 14.92 5.98
N PHE A 48 -3.74 14.44 5.17
CA PHE A 48 -3.81 13.10 4.59
C PHE A 48 -3.73 11.98 5.61
N TYR A 49 -2.86 12.13 6.61
CA TYR A 49 -2.76 11.19 7.71
C TYR A 49 -4.11 11.06 8.43
N ILE A 50 -4.70 12.17 8.87
CA ILE A 50 -6.01 12.20 9.54
C ILE A 50 -7.08 11.57 8.65
N TYR A 51 -7.14 11.99 7.38
CA TYR A 51 -8.09 11.43 6.42
C TYR A 51 -7.93 9.91 6.28
N SER A 52 -6.71 9.41 6.08
CA SER A 52 -6.44 7.99 5.85
C SER A 52 -6.77 7.09 7.05
N THR A 53 -6.46 7.57 8.27
CA THR A 53 -6.76 6.85 9.51
C THR A 53 -8.27 6.68 9.69
N PHE A 54 -9.04 7.76 9.51
CA PHE A 54 -10.50 7.70 9.65
C PHE A 54 -11.18 7.03 8.45
N LEU A 55 -10.64 7.18 7.24
CA LEU A 55 -11.21 6.59 6.02
C LEU A 55 -11.48 5.11 6.21
N THR A 56 -10.52 4.36 6.75
CA THR A 56 -10.68 2.91 6.91
C THR A 56 -11.85 2.57 7.85
N VAL A 57 -12.07 3.35 8.90
CA VAL A 57 -13.24 3.21 9.79
C VAL A 57 -14.54 3.47 9.03
N PHE A 58 -14.62 4.57 8.27
CA PHE A 58 -15.83 4.95 7.53
C PHE A 58 -16.12 4.12 6.28
N THR A 59 -15.13 3.42 5.72
CA THR A 59 -15.37 2.48 4.61
C THR A 59 -16.11 1.22 5.04
N LEU A 60 -16.11 0.86 6.34
CA LEU A 60 -16.76 -0.33 6.91
C LEU A 60 -16.44 -1.65 6.17
N GLY A 61 -15.37 -1.75 5.38
CA GLY A 61 -15.14 -2.90 4.50
C GLY A 61 -16.18 -3.08 3.37
N LEU A 62 -17.09 -2.11 3.18
CA LEU A 62 -18.12 -2.08 2.14
C LEU A 62 -17.60 -2.15 0.70
N PRO A 63 -16.38 -1.68 0.34
CA PRO A 63 -15.92 -1.77 -1.06
C PRO A 63 -15.92 -3.21 -1.59
N LYS A 64 -15.61 -4.20 -0.72
CA LYS A 64 -15.61 -5.62 -1.07
C LYS A 64 -17.02 -6.21 -1.23
N ALA A 65 -18.05 -5.56 -0.70
CA ALA A 65 -19.43 -6.02 -0.79
C ALA A 65 -19.91 -6.06 -2.25
N TYR A 66 -19.46 -5.12 -3.09
CA TYR A 66 -19.75 -5.16 -4.54
C TYR A 66 -19.26 -6.46 -5.17
N SER A 67 -17.99 -6.80 -4.98
CA SER A 67 -17.39 -8.02 -5.55
C SER A 67 -17.98 -9.31 -4.98
N TYR A 68 -18.63 -9.26 -3.81
CA TYR A 68 -19.25 -10.42 -3.17
C TYR A 68 -20.69 -10.65 -3.61
N PHE A 69 -21.53 -9.60 -3.53
CA PHE A 69 -22.97 -9.71 -3.80
C PHE A 69 -23.32 -9.57 -5.28
N LEU A 70 -22.60 -8.72 -6.02
CA LEU A 70 -22.96 -8.41 -7.41
C LEU A 70 -22.84 -9.63 -8.36
N PRO A 71 -21.82 -10.52 -8.25
CA PRO A 71 -21.78 -11.72 -9.08
C PRO A 71 -22.90 -12.74 -8.79
N ARG A 72 -23.57 -12.63 -7.64
CA ARG A 72 -24.63 -13.54 -7.17
C ARG A 72 -26.03 -12.97 -7.37
N THR A 73 -26.11 -11.70 -7.76
CA THR A 73 -27.37 -10.98 -7.93
C THR A 73 -27.77 -11.03 -9.39
N GLU A 74 -29.04 -11.28 -9.68
CA GLU A 74 -29.53 -11.20 -11.04
C GLU A 74 -29.30 -9.80 -11.65
N ILE A 75 -29.03 -9.77 -12.95
CA ILE A 75 -28.79 -8.51 -13.69
C ILE A 75 -30.01 -7.57 -13.60
N SER A 76 -31.22 -8.12 -13.42
CA SER A 76 -32.50 -7.43 -13.19
C SER A 76 -32.55 -6.63 -11.88
N GLN A 77 -31.74 -6.99 -10.87
CA GLN A 77 -31.67 -6.36 -9.54
C GLN A 77 -30.35 -5.60 -9.30
N ALA A 78 -29.32 -5.83 -10.11
CA ALA A 78 -27.97 -5.28 -9.94
C ALA A 78 -27.92 -3.75 -9.75
N LYS A 79 -28.76 -2.98 -10.47
CA LYS A 79 -28.79 -1.51 -10.34
C LYS A 79 -29.30 -1.08 -8.97
N SER A 80 -30.32 -1.77 -8.45
CA SER A 80 -30.84 -1.52 -7.12
C SER A 80 -29.79 -1.85 -6.04
N LEU A 81 -29.02 -2.94 -6.21
CA LEU A 81 -27.94 -3.29 -5.28
C LEU A 81 -26.81 -2.23 -5.30
N ILE A 82 -26.33 -1.85 -6.49
CA ILE A 82 -25.28 -0.82 -6.63
C ILE A 82 -25.74 0.49 -5.99
N LYS A 83 -26.99 0.90 -6.22
CA LYS A 83 -27.57 2.10 -5.60
C LYS A 83 -27.66 1.95 -4.08
N LYS A 84 -28.10 0.80 -3.57
CA LYS A 84 -28.23 0.52 -2.12
C LYS A 84 -26.88 0.68 -1.41
N ILE A 85 -25.82 0.06 -1.92
CA ILE A 85 -24.46 0.17 -1.34
C ILE A 85 -23.87 1.57 -1.55
N THR A 86 -24.09 2.20 -2.72
CA THR A 86 -23.58 3.56 -2.98
C THR A 86 -24.24 4.59 -2.05
N ASN A 87 -25.53 4.43 -1.73
CA ASN A 87 -26.23 5.29 -0.77
C ASN A 87 -25.65 5.17 0.65
N LEU A 88 -25.20 3.97 1.07
CA LEU A 88 -24.47 3.83 2.33
C LEU A 88 -23.17 4.63 2.32
N PHE A 89 -22.43 4.62 1.21
CA PHE A 89 -21.23 5.46 1.09
C PHE A 89 -21.51 6.95 1.07
N PHE A 90 -22.63 7.39 0.51
CA PHE A 90 -23.07 8.79 0.64
C PHE A 90 -23.34 9.16 2.10
N LEU A 91 -24.03 8.29 2.84
CA LEU A 91 -24.31 8.52 4.26
C LEU A 91 -23.01 8.56 5.07
N MET A 92 -22.13 7.56 4.92
CA MET A 92 -20.86 7.50 5.63
C MET A 92 -19.93 8.66 5.23
N GLY A 93 -19.90 9.04 3.96
CA GLY A 93 -19.13 10.17 3.47
C GLY A 93 -19.64 11.51 4.00
N GLY A 94 -20.96 11.68 4.06
CA GLY A 94 -21.58 12.87 4.67
C GLY A 94 -21.24 12.97 6.16
N ILE A 95 -21.41 11.88 6.91
CA ILE A 95 -21.05 11.84 8.34
C ILE A 95 -19.56 12.14 8.52
N PHE A 96 -18.69 11.53 7.73
CA PHE A 96 -17.25 11.74 7.82
C PHE A 96 -16.85 13.19 7.48
N SER A 97 -17.43 13.78 6.42
CA SER A 97 -17.23 15.18 6.06
C SER A 97 -17.65 16.14 7.17
N ILE A 98 -18.85 15.93 7.73
CA ILE A 98 -19.38 16.73 8.86
C ILE A 98 -18.45 16.62 10.06
N LEU A 99 -18.02 15.39 10.41
CA LEU A 99 -17.13 15.17 11.53
C LEU A 99 -15.79 15.87 11.34
N ILE A 100 -15.14 15.77 10.17
CA ILE A 100 -13.89 16.48 9.90
C ILE A 100 -14.09 17.99 10.06
N PHE A 101 -15.15 18.56 9.47
CA PHE A 101 -15.38 20.00 9.50
C PHE A 101 -15.56 20.55 10.93
N PHE A 102 -16.42 19.92 11.74
CA PHE A 102 -16.71 20.39 13.10
C PHE A 102 -15.62 20.03 14.11
N SER A 103 -14.81 19.00 13.84
CA SER A 103 -13.69 18.64 14.71
C SER A 103 -12.37 19.31 14.32
N ALA A 104 -12.30 20.01 13.19
CA ALA A 104 -11.08 20.63 12.66
C ALA A 104 -10.33 21.50 13.69
N ASP A 105 -11.04 22.38 14.42
CA ASP A 105 -10.43 23.23 15.45
C ASP A 105 -9.93 22.44 16.66
N LYS A 106 -10.63 21.37 17.05
CA LYS A 106 -10.18 20.50 18.14
C LYS A 106 -8.96 19.68 17.73
N ILE A 107 -8.94 19.22 16.48
CA ILE A 107 -7.82 18.47 15.91
C ILE A 107 -6.60 19.38 15.78
N SER A 108 -6.74 20.62 15.32
CA SER A 108 -5.62 21.57 15.21
C SER A 108 -4.96 21.85 16.56
N ILE A 109 -5.77 22.09 17.60
CA ILE A 109 -5.29 22.24 18.99
C ILE A 109 -4.62 20.94 19.44
N PHE A 110 -5.25 19.80 19.17
CA PHE A 110 -4.70 18.50 19.55
C PHE A 110 -3.32 18.29 18.92
N PHE A 111 -3.12 18.56 17.64
CA PHE A 111 -1.82 18.41 16.96
C PHE A 111 -0.85 19.57 17.17
N HIS A 112 -1.21 20.59 17.96
CA HIS A 112 -0.45 21.84 18.11
C HIS A 112 -0.08 22.50 16.77
N ASN A 113 -0.99 22.46 15.80
CA ASN A 113 -0.80 23.06 14.49
C ASN A 113 -2.03 23.90 14.12
N PRO A 114 -2.00 25.24 14.27
CA PRO A 114 -3.16 26.09 14.00
C PRO A 114 -3.60 26.07 12.52
N ASP A 115 -2.63 25.96 11.59
CA ASP A 115 -2.86 25.92 10.14
C ASP A 115 -3.71 24.73 9.70
N LEU A 116 -3.66 23.64 10.49
CA LEU A 116 -4.41 22.42 10.24
C LEU A 116 -5.93 22.63 10.28
N SER A 117 -6.44 23.61 11.05
CA SER A 117 -7.88 23.84 11.15
C SER A 117 -8.48 24.24 9.79
N LEU A 118 -7.91 25.28 9.16
CA LEU A 118 -8.36 25.76 7.87
C LEU A 118 -8.18 24.67 6.80
N ALA A 119 -7.04 23.99 6.82
CA ALA A 119 -6.72 22.88 5.93
C ALA A 119 -7.81 21.78 5.97
N LEU A 120 -8.19 21.34 7.17
CA LEU A 120 -9.22 20.31 7.37
C LEU A 120 -10.62 20.79 6.97
N LYS A 121 -10.97 22.05 7.26
CA LYS A 121 -12.26 22.63 6.86
C LYS A 121 -12.41 22.63 5.34
N ILE A 122 -11.38 23.06 4.62
CA ILE A 122 -11.36 23.06 3.15
C ILE A 122 -11.36 21.63 2.60
N PHE A 123 -10.62 20.71 3.22
CA PHE A 123 -10.58 19.30 2.81
C PHE A 123 -11.86 18.53 3.13
N SER A 124 -12.69 19.00 4.07
CA SER A 124 -13.87 18.29 4.58
C SER A 124 -14.87 17.78 3.52
N PRO A 125 -15.07 18.38 2.33
CA PRO A 125 -15.95 17.82 1.30
C PRO A 125 -15.41 16.55 0.64
N VAL A 126 -14.09 16.31 0.70
CA VAL A 126 -13.42 15.18 0.01
C VAL A 126 -14.02 13.82 0.41
N PRO A 127 -14.22 13.47 1.70
CA PRO A 127 -14.90 12.24 2.08
C PRO A 127 -16.25 12.01 1.40
N PHE A 128 -17.13 13.00 1.38
CA PHE A 128 -18.44 12.92 0.72
C PHE A 128 -18.32 12.67 -0.79
N LEU A 129 -17.32 13.27 -1.43
CA LEU A 129 -17.06 13.07 -2.87
C LEU A 129 -16.41 11.70 -3.15
N MET A 130 -15.50 11.23 -2.29
CA MET A 130 -14.65 10.09 -2.60
C MET A 130 -15.19 8.75 -2.13
N LEU A 131 -15.85 8.67 -0.98
CA LEU A 131 -16.44 7.42 -0.50
C LEU A 131 -17.43 6.81 -1.49
N PRO A 132 -18.35 7.58 -2.12
CA PRO A 132 -19.23 7.05 -3.16
C PRO A 132 -18.53 6.53 -4.41
N THR A 133 -17.26 6.88 -4.66
CA THR A 133 -16.50 6.31 -5.78
C THR A 133 -15.96 4.91 -5.48
N MET A 134 -15.89 4.53 -4.20
CA MET A 134 -15.41 3.22 -3.79
C MET A 134 -16.31 2.09 -4.30
N GLY A 135 -15.70 0.93 -4.53
CA GLY A 135 -16.36 -0.23 -5.11
C GLY A 135 -16.46 -0.22 -6.63
N LEU A 136 -16.03 0.86 -7.32
CA LEU A 136 -16.02 0.92 -8.78
C LEU A 136 -15.20 -0.22 -9.41
N GLU A 137 -14.03 -0.52 -8.85
CA GLU A 137 -13.20 -1.65 -9.28
C GLU A 137 -13.96 -2.98 -9.18
N GLY A 138 -14.64 -3.22 -8.06
CA GLY A 138 -15.41 -4.45 -7.85
C GLY A 138 -16.58 -4.58 -8.83
N ILE A 139 -17.26 -3.47 -9.13
CA ILE A 139 -18.34 -3.44 -10.14
C ILE A 139 -17.78 -3.76 -11.53
N LEU A 140 -16.75 -3.02 -11.97
CA LEU A 140 -16.20 -3.17 -13.32
C LEU A 140 -15.50 -4.53 -13.50
N ALA A 141 -14.85 -5.06 -12.46
CA ALA A 141 -14.30 -6.42 -12.49
C ALA A 141 -15.38 -7.49 -12.62
N THR A 142 -16.51 -7.36 -11.90
CA THR A 142 -17.65 -8.29 -12.01
C THR A 142 -18.16 -8.39 -13.45
N TYR A 143 -18.21 -7.27 -14.16
CA TYR A 143 -18.64 -7.22 -15.57
C TYR A 143 -17.50 -7.35 -16.59
N LYS A 144 -16.28 -7.72 -16.18
CA LYS A 144 -15.08 -7.89 -17.03
C LYS A 144 -14.67 -6.61 -17.80
N MET A 145 -14.94 -5.43 -17.23
CA MET A 145 -14.66 -4.10 -17.79
C MET A 145 -13.47 -3.40 -17.11
N THR A 146 -12.48 -4.14 -16.61
CA THR A 146 -11.34 -3.56 -15.87
C THR A 146 -10.48 -2.61 -16.70
N ARG A 147 -10.54 -2.67 -18.05
CA ARG A 147 -9.96 -1.65 -18.92
C ARG A 147 -10.53 -0.26 -18.66
N ILE A 148 -11.84 -0.15 -18.41
CA ILE A 148 -12.49 1.13 -18.06
C ILE A 148 -12.01 1.59 -16.69
N MET A 149 -11.80 0.67 -15.73
CA MET A 149 -11.23 1.01 -14.43
C MET A 149 -9.83 1.62 -14.58
N ALA A 150 -8.99 1.02 -15.42
CA ALA A 150 -7.65 1.56 -15.70
C ALA A 150 -7.73 2.97 -16.32
N ILE A 151 -8.60 3.18 -17.30
CA ILE A 151 -8.82 4.49 -17.94
C ILE A 151 -9.30 5.53 -16.90
N TYR A 152 -10.30 5.17 -16.09
CA TYR A 152 -10.79 6.02 -14.99
C TYR A 152 -9.66 6.41 -14.05
N THR A 153 -8.85 5.44 -13.61
CA THR A 153 -7.73 5.69 -12.69
C THR A 153 -6.69 6.61 -13.30
N VAL A 154 -6.28 6.38 -14.55
CA VAL A 154 -5.28 7.23 -15.22
C VAL A 154 -5.79 8.66 -15.36
N ILE A 155 -7.01 8.84 -15.87
CA ILE A 155 -7.60 10.17 -16.07
C ILE A 155 -7.74 10.91 -14.74
N THR A 156 -8.35 10.27 -13.73
CA THR A 156 -8.59 10.92 -12.44
C THR A 156 -7.31 11.26 -11.69
N LYS A 157 -6.29 10.39 -11.74
CA LYS A 157 -4.99 10.65 -11.10
C LYS A 157 -4.18 11.70 -11.85
N PHE A 158 -4.28 11.76 -13.17
CA PHE A 158 -3.69 12.83 -13.95
C PHE A 158 -4.34 14.19 -13.64
N ILE A 159 -5.68 14.26 -13.63
CA ILE A 159 -6.43 15.46 -13.24
C ILE A 159 -6.04 15.89 -11.82
N MET A 160 -5.98 14.94 -10.87
CA MET A 160 -5.55 15.19 -9.51
C MET A 160 -4.13 15.75 -9.46
N LEU A 161 -3.18 15.14 -10.19
CA LEU A 161 -1.83 15.67 -10.26
C LEU A 161 -1.83 17.11 -10.74
N CYS A 162 -2.45 17.40 -11.89
CA CYS A 162 -2.49 18.75 -12.47
C CYS A 162 -3.14 19.76 -11.53
N LEU A 163 -4.31 19.47 -10.96
CA LEU A 163 -5.03 20.43 -10.13
C LEU A 163 -4.35 20.68 -8.77
N VAL A 164 -3.62 19.69 -8.25
CA VAL A 164 -2.88 19.83 -6.99
C VAL A 164 -1.57 20.57 -7.20
N THR A 165 -0.84 20.31 -8.30
CA THR A 165 0.51 20.85 -8.49
C THR A 165 0.54 22.14 -9.31
N ALA A 166 -0.38 22.35 -10.26
CA ALA A 166 -0.37 23.56 -11.08
C ALA A 166 -0.50 24.85 -10.26
N PRO A 167 -1.36 24.94 -9.22
CA PRO A 167 -1.43 26.15 -8.40
C PRO A 167 -0.12 26.46 -7.66
N VAL A 168 0.57 25.41 -7.22
CA VAL A 168 1.83 25.52 -6.47
C VAL A 168 2.99 25.91 -7.38
N ILE A 169 3.05 25.36 -8.61
CA ILE A 169 4.14 25.64 -9.56
C ILE A 169 3.95 26.98 -10.29
N LEU A 170 2.73 27.30 -10.73
CA LEU A 170 2.48 28.41 -11.66
C LEU A 170 2.12 29.72 -10.96
N PHE A 171 1.60 29.65 -9.74
CA PHE A 171 1.05 30.81 -9.02
C PHE A 171 1.60 30.94 -7.60
N ASP A 172 2.70 30.25 -7.28
CA ASP A 172 3.32 30.21 -5.95
C ASP A 172 2.30 29.89 -4.83
N GLY A 173 1.32 29.04 -5.14
CA GLY A 173 0.30 28.59 -4.19
C GLY A 173 0.91 27.79 -3.05
N ASN A 174 0.37 27.98 -1.85
CA ASN A 174 0.75 27.21 -0.66
C ASN A 174 -0.07 25.92 -0.53
N TYR A 175 0.04 25.24 0.61
CA TYR A 175 -0.66 23.99 0.89
C TYR A 175 -2.20 24.10 0.77
N ILE A 176 -2.79 25.29 0.96
CA ILE A 176 -4.23 25.51 0.84
C ILE A 176 -4.67 25.37 -0.63
N GLN A 177 -3.97 26.00 -1.57
CA GLN A 177 -4.29 25.87 -2.99
C GLN A 177 -4.13 24.42 -3.46
N ALA A 178 -3.12 23.71 -2.95
CA ALA A 178 -2.97 22.27 -3.20
C ALA A 178 -4.19 21.47 -2.69
N ILE A 179 -4.70 21.78 -1.49
CA ILE A 179 -5.90 21.15 -0.92
C ILE A 179 -7.16 21.49 -1.72
N ILE A 180 -7.33 22.74 -2.17
CA ILE A 180 -8.43 23.12 -3.07
C ILE A 180 -8.35 22.31 -4.36
N GLY A 181 -7.15 22.14 -4.92
CA GLY A 181 -6.88 21.27 -6.06
C GLY A 181 -7.38 19.84 -5.85
N ILE A 182 -7.19 19.27 -4.65
CA ILE A 182 -7.72 17.95 -4.28
C ILE A 182 -9.24 17.97 -4.30
N VAL A 183 -9.89 18.95 -3.66
CA VAL A 183 -11.36 19.04 -3.61
C VAL A 183 -11.95 19.07 -5.02
N VAL A 184 -11.39 19.89 -5.90
CA VAL A 184 -11.83 20.01 -7.29
C VAL A 184 -11.57 18.71 -8.07
N ALA A 185 -10.40 18.09 -7.91
CA ALA A 185 -10.09 16.80 -8.53
C ALA A 185 -11.00 15.67 -8.05
N SER A 186 -11.34 15.65 -6.75
CA SER A 186 -12.28 14.72 -6.15
C SER A 186 -13.68 14.89 -6.72
N PHE A 187 -14.10 16.12 -7.03
CA PHE A 187 -15.38 16.39 -7.69
C PHE A 187 -15.45 15.81 -9.11
N PHE A 188 -14.40 16.01 -9.93
CA PHE A 188 -14.33 15.39 -11.26
C PHE A 188 -14.32 13.86 -11.17
N SER A 189 -13.53 13.31 -10.26
CA SER A 189 -13.46 11.88 -10.01
C SER A 189 -14.82 11.31 -9.58
N PHE A 190 -15.54 12.04 -8.73
CA PHE A 190 -16.88 11.69 -8.27
C PHE A 190 -17.88 11.60 -9.43
N ILE A 191 -17.93 12.60 -10.32
CA ILE A 191 -18.83 12.59 -11.48
C ILE A 191 -18.54 11.39 -12.38
N LEU A 192 -17.26 11.18 -12.73
CA LEU A 192 -16.85 10.07 -13.59
C LEU A 192 -17.15 8.71 -12.95
N ALA A 193 -16.93 8.56 -11.64
CA ALA A 193 -17.21 7.33 -10.93
C ALA A 193 -18.70 7.00 -10.94
N LEU A 194 -19.58 7.97 -10.65
CA LEU A 194 -21.03 7.75 -10.70
C LEU A 194 -21.49 7.34 -12.10
N PHE A 195 -20.94 7.94 -13.15
CA PHE A 195 -21.22 7.55 -14.52
C PHE A 195 -20.82 6.08 -14.78
N PHE A 196 -19.56 5.72 -14.46
CA PHE A 196 -19.05 4.37 -14.72
C PHE A 196 -19.66 3.29 -13.83
N LYS A 197 -20.13 3.62 -12.62
CA LYS A 197 -20.82 2.67 -11.74
C LYS A 197 -22.07 2.06 -12.38
N TYR A 198 -22.82 2.86 -13.14
CA TYR A 198 -24.06 2.41 -13.78
C TYR A 198 -23.89 2.05 -15.27
N TYR A 199 -22.74 2.35 -15.87
CA TYR A 199 -22.46 2.08 -17.28
C TYR A 199 -22.70 0.61 -17.70
N PRO A 200 -22.25 -0.42 -16.95
CA PRO A 200 -22.45 -1.83 -17.34
C PRO A 200 -23.93 -2.27 -17.39
N ILE A 201 -24.80 -1.54 -16.68
CA ILE A 201 -26.21 -1.89 -16.46
C ILE A 201 -27.15 -0.75 -16.83
N LYS A 202 -26.72 0.18 -17.70
CA LYS A 202 -27.45 1.41 -18.05
C LYS A 202 -28.93 1.15 -18.39
N ASN A 203 -29.19 0.08 -19.14
CA ASN A 203 -30.51 -0.29 -19.67
C ASN A 203 -31.19 -1.47 -18.95
N LYS A 204 -30.64 -1.94 -17.82
CA LYS A 204 -31.15 -3.12 -17.07
C LYS A 204 -31.31 -2.77 -15.58
N GLY A 205 -31.91 -3.66 -14.79
CA GLY A 205 -31.72 -3.59 -13.33
C GLY A 205 -32.76 -2.85 -12.48
N LYS A 206 -33.98 -2.57 -12.97
CA LYS A 206 -34.97 -1.76 -12.22
C LYS A 206 -35.71 -2.51 -11.09
N GLN A 207 -35.57 -3.83 -10.98
CA GLN A 207 -36.27 -4.58 -9.93
C GLN A 207 -35.64 -4.29 -8.57
N LYS A 208 -36.46 -4.41 -7.51
CA LYS A 208 -36.00 -4.22 -6.13
C LYS A 208 -34.98 -5.32 -5.80
N CYS A 209 -33.88 -4.91 -5.19
CA CYS A 209 -32.85 -5.83 -4.71
C CYS A 209 -33.33 -6.57 -3.45
N GLU A 210 -33.27 -7.90 -3.49
CA GLU A 210 -33.61 -8.81 -2.39
C GLU A 210 -32.65 -8.71 -1.21
N THR A 211 -31.35 -8.52 -1.47
CA THR A 211 -30.31 -8.43 -0.43
C THR A 211 -30.63 -7.32 0.57
N SER A 212 -30.80 -7.68 1.84
CA SER A 212 -31.12 -6.73 2.91
C SER A 212 -29.90 -5.89 3.32
N TYR A 213 -30.13 -4.76 4.01
CA TYR A 213 -29.03 -4.02 4.65
C TYR A 213 -28.32 -4.87 5.71
N GLN A 214 -29.06 -5.74 6.40
CA GLN A 214 -28.53 -6.62 7.43
C GLN A 214 -27.50 -7.60 6.86
N GLU A 215 -27.76 -8.22 5.70
CA GLU A 215 -26.79 -9.09 5.02
C GLU A 215 -25.53 -8.33 4.62
N ILE A 216 -25.68 -7.10 4.11
CA ILE A 216 -24.54 -6.26 3.72
C ILE A 216 -23.66 -5.98 4.95
N PHE A 217 -24.26 -5.58 6.09
CA PHE A 217 -23.50 -5.32 7.32
C PHE A 217 -22.91 -6.59 7.94
N GLN A 218 -23.60 -7.73 7.89
CA GLN A 218 -23.07 -9.01 8.36
C GLN A 218 -21.83 -9.44 7.57
N PHE A 219 -21.75 -9.13 6.28
CA PHE A 219 -20.56 -9.36 5.46
C PHE A 219 -19.45 -8.34 5.76
N SER A 220 -19.80 -7.06 5.89
CA SER A 220 -18.84 -5.96 5.93
C SER A 220 -18.23 -5.68 7.31
N LEU A 221 -19.01 -5.78 8.40
CA LEU A 221 -18.51 -5.50 9.76
C LEU A 221 -17.34 -6.41 10.19
N PRO A 222 -17.36 -7.74 9.96
CA PRO A 222 -16.21 -8.59 10.27
C PRO A 222 -14.93 -8.16 9.54
N LEU A 223 -15.06 -7.66 8.30
CA LEU A 223 -13.92 -7.15 7.54
C LEU A 223 -13.37 -5.85 8.13
N LEU A 224 -14.25 -4.96 8.61
CA LEU A 224 -13.84 -3.78 9.37
C LEU A 224 -13.05 -4.22 10.61
N TYR A 225 -13.62 -5.08 11.45
CA TYR A 225 -12.96 -5.56 12.67
C TYR A 225 -11.58 -6.18 12.39
N ALA A 226 -11.45 -6.94 11.30
CA ALA A 226 -10.16 -7.51 10.89
C ALA A 226 -9.13 -6.44 10.50
N SER A 227 -9.57 -5.29 9.98
CA SER A 227 -8.69 -4.19 9.55
C SER A 227 -8.31 -3.23 10.69
N LEU A 228 -9.13 -3.11 11.74
CA LEU A 228 -8.93 -2.13 12.83
C LEU A 228 -7.54 -2.23 13.48
N TRP A 229 -7.12 -3.45 13.81
CA TRP A 229 -5.80 -3.66 14.43
C TRP A 229 -4.66 -3.28 13.49
N GLY A 230 -4.79 -3.57 12.19
CA GLY A 230 -3.77 -3.21 11.21
C GLY A 230 -3.56 -1.70 11.10
N ILE A 231 -4.65 -0.92 11.11
CA ILE A 231 -4.60 0.54 11.04
C ILE A 231 -3.90 1.12 12.26
N LEU A 232 -4.26 0.64 13.47
CA LEU A 232 -3.62 1.13 14.69
C LEU A 232 -2.10 0.90 14.64
N ILE A 233 -1.66 -0.25 14.16
CA ILE A 233 -0.22 -0.53 13.99
C ILE A 233 0.40 0.40 12.93
N SER A 234 -0.24 0.63 11.79
CA SER A 234 0.33 1.42 10.69
C SER A 234 0.24 2.94 10.87
N SER A 235 -0.60 3.40 11.80
CA SER A 235 -0.85 4.83 12.05
C SER A 235 -0.26 5.33 13.37
N SER A 236 0.26 4.43 14.22
CA SER A 236 0.82 4.77 15.55
C SER A 236 2.03 5.68 15.44
N ASP A 237 3.03 5.30 14.64
CA ASP A 237 4.22 6.12 14.43
C ASP A 237 3.92 7.50 13.83
N GLN A 238 3.03 7.55 12.83
CA GLN A 238 2.53 8.78 12.23
C GLN A 238 1.87 9.67 13.27
N PHE A 239 1.05 9.08 14.16
CA PHE A 239 0.42 9.79 15.26
C PHE A 239 1.46 10.45 16.17
N PHE A 240 2.37 9.66 16.73
CA PHE A 240 3.31 10.15 17.72
C PHE A 240 4.30 11.16 17.12
N ILE A 241 4.78 10.91 15.90
CA ILE A 241 5.70 11.86 15.23
C ILE A 241 5.00 13.17 14.92
N SER A 242 3.80 13.11 14.31
CA SER A 242 3.00 14.29 13.99
C SER A 242 2.64 15.13 15.21
N ARG A 243 2.26 14.46 16.31
CA ARG A 243 1.75 15.10 17.53
C ARG A 243 2.84 15.70 18.41
N TYR A 244 4.03 15.10 18.47
CA TYR A 244 5.05 15.45 19.45
C TYR A 244 6.30 16.12 18.85
N PHE A 245 6.57 15.95 17.56
CA PHE A 245 7.79 16.47 16.92
C PHE A 245 7.54 17.54 15.84
N GLY A 246 6.28 17.95 15.66
CA GLY A 246 5.91 19.05 14.76
C GLY A 246 5.82 18.65 13.28
N THR A 247 5.45 19.63 12.45
CA THR A 247 5.13 19.44 11.03
C THR A 247 6.35 19.10 10.19
N GLU A 248 7.51 19.72 10.45
CA GLU A 248 8.71 19.50 9.65
C GLU A 248 9.29 18.08 9.81
N VAL A 249 9.36 17.58 11.05
CA VAL A 249 9.81 16.20 11.34
C VAL A 249 8.80 15.21 10.79
N PHE A 250 7.51 15.53 10.88
CA PHE A 250 6.46 14.69 10.28
C PHE A 250 6.57 14.64 8.75
N ALA A 251 6.97 15.74 8.10
CA ALA A 251 7.23 15.78 6.67
C ALA A 251 8.43 14.89 6.28
N GLU A 252 9.52 14.93 7.04
CA GLU A 252 10.67 14.03 6.85
C GLU A 252 10.28 12.56 7.01
N PHE A 253 9.58 12.25 8.11
CA PHE A 253 9.09 10.90 8.37
C PHE A 253 8.15 10.42 7.26
N SER A 254 7.23 11.27 6.79
CA SER A 254 6.26 10.93 5.75
C SER A 254 6.94 10.62 4.41
N ASN A 255 7.97 11.37 4.04
CA ASN A 255 8.75 11.12 2.82
C ASN A 255 9.63 9.87 2.96
N GLY A 256 10.21 9.66 4.14
CA GLY A 256 11.03 8.49 4.43
C GLY A 256 10.22 7.21 4.58
N SER A 257 8.97 7.28 5.03
CA SER A 257 8.07 6.12 5.14
C SER A 257 7.45 5.71 3.80
N LEU A 258 8.07 6.09 2.68
CA LEU A 258 7.64 5.68 1.35
C LEU A 258 7.70 4.16 1.21
N GLU A 259 6.54 3.56 0.94
CA GLU A 259 6.46 2.14 0.63
C GLU A 259 6.94 1.86 -0.80
N LEU A 260 7.76 0.82 -0.94
CA LEU A 260 8.25 0.37 -2.24
C LEU A 260 7.16 -0.47 -2.94
N PRO A 261 6.61 0.00 -4.07
CA PRO A 261 5.36 -0.52 -4.65
C PRO A 261 5.53 -1.95 -5.14
N PHE A 262 6.72 -2.29 -5.65
CA PHE A 262 7.02 -3.60 -6.21
C PHE A 262 6.93 -4.70 -5.15
N VAL A 263 7.21 -4.38 -3.88
CA VAL A 263 7.04 -5.31 -2.75
C VAL A 263 5.56 -5.68 -2.63
N GLY A 264 4.70 -4.67 -2.47
CA GLY A 264 3.25 -4.86 -2.34
C GLY A 264 2.62 -5.51 -3.57
N MET A 265 3.06 -5.15 -4.78
CA MET A 265 2.54 -5.73 -6.03
C MET A 265 2.86 -7.22 -6.15
N ILE A 266 4.09 -7.64 -5.86
CA ILE A 266 4.50 -9.05 -5.94
C ILE A 266 3.81 -9.87 -4.83
N VAL A 267 3.80 -9.37 -3.59
CA VAL A 267 3.14 -10.05 -2.46
C VAL A 267 1.62 -10.12 -2.65
N GLY A 268 1.01 -9.05 -3.17
CA GLY A 268 -0.41 -9.01 -3.48
C GLY A 268 -0.80 -10.01 -4.57
N ALA A 269 -0.07 -10.02 -5.69
CA ALA A 269 -0.33 -10.94 -6.80
C ALA A 269 -0.18 -12.41 -6.37
N THR A 270 0.87 -12.73 -5.62
CA THR A 270 1.07 -14.09 -5.09
C THR A 270 0.00 -14.49 -4.08
N SER A 271 -0.46 -13.57 -3.22
CA SER A 271 -1.53 -13.83 -2.26
C SER A 271 -2.88 -14.14 -2.93
N VAL A 272 -3.22 -13.43 -4.02
CA VAL A 272 -4.45 -13.67 -4.80
C VAL A 272 -4.44 -15.06 -5.45
N VAL A 273 -3.28 -15.51 -5.93
CA VAL A 273 -3.13 -16.81 -6.59
C VAL A 273 -3.08 -17.95 -5.56
N LEU A 274 -2.34 -17.78 -4.47
CA LEU A 274 -2.13 -18.84 -3.49
C LEU A 274 -3.30 -19.01 -2.51
N GLY A 275 -4.08 -17.96 -2.25
CA GLY A 275 -5.22 -18.04 -1.34
C GLY A 275 -6.19 -19.18 -1.68
N PRO A 276 -6.73 -19.24 -2.91
CA PRO A 276 -7.60 -20.34 -3.35
C PRO A 276 -6.90 -21.70 -3.33
N VAL A 277 -5.61 -21.77 -3.67
CA VAL A 277 -4.82 -23.02 -3.65
C VAL A 277 -4.74 -23.58 -2.24
N PHE A 278 -4.39 -22.74 -1.26
CA PHE A 278 -4.31 -23.13 0.14
C PHE A 278 -5.68 -23.51 0.72
N SER A 279 -6.74 -22.78 0.34
CA SER A 279 -8.10 -23.11 0.76
C SER A 279 -8.53 -24.50 0.25
N ARG A 280 -8.30 -24.79 -1.04
CA ARG A 280 -8.62 -26.10 -1.62
C ARG A 280 -7.82 -27.21 -0.96
N MET A 281 -6.50 -27.07 -0.83
CA MET A 281 -5.64 -28.09 -0.22
C MET A 281 -6.00 -28.35 1.25
N SER A 282 -6.40 -27.30 1.98
CA SER A 282 -6.89 -27.45 3.35
C SER A 282 -8.23 -28.18 3.41
N HIS A 283 -9.15 -27.91 2.48
CA HIS A 283 -10.45 -28.58 2.40
C HIS A 283 -10.32 -30.06 2.00
N GLU A 284 -9.38 -30.36 1.11
CA GLU A 284 -9.04 -31.72 0.67
C GLU A 284 -8.21 -32.49 1.72
N ASN A 285 -7.93 -31.89 2.89
CA ASN A 285 -7.11 -32.48 3.97
C ASN A 285 -5.74 -32.99 3.51
N MET A 286 -5.11 -32.28 2.56
CA MET A 286 -3.75 -32.56 2.09
C MET A 286 -2.74 -32.39 3.23
N ASP A 287 -1.61 -33.10 3.17
CA ASP A 287 -0.57 -33.02 4.18
C ASP A 287 0.13 -31.64 4.08
N PRO A 288 0.05 -30.78 5.12
CA PRO A 288 0.63 -29.45 5.04
C PRO A 288 2.14 -29.44 4.77
N LYS A 289 2.87 -30.44 5.27
CA LYS A 289 4.32 -30.53 5.14
C LYS A 289 4.74 -31.06 3.77
N LYS A 290 4.00 -32.03 3.22
CA LYS A 290 4.36 -32.65 1.94
C LYS A 290 3.82 -31.88 0.74
N ASP A 291 2.59 -31.36 0.83
CA ASP A 291 1.88 -30.83 -0.34
C ASP A 291 1.89 -29.29 -0.38
N ILE A 292 1.72 -28.65 0.78
CA ILE A 292 1.56 -27.18 0.85
C ILE A 292 2.92 -26.48 1.03
N PHE A 293 3.77 -26.99 1.91
CA PHE A 293 5.07 -26.38 2.24
C PHE A 293 5.98 -26.20 1.01
N PRO A 294 6.14 -27.16 0.07
CA PRO A 294 6.99 -26.94 -1.11
C PRO A 294 6.50 -25.79 -2.00
N ILE A 295 5.18 -25.65 -2.15
CA ILE A 295 4.58 -24.56 -2.94
C ILE A 295 4.85 -23.23 -2.25
N TRP A 296 4.58 -23.17 -0.95
CA TRP A 296 4.83 -21.98 -0.13
C TRP A 296 6.30 -21.55 -0.19
N LYS A 297 7.23 -22.51 -0.01
CA LYS A 297 8.67 -22.27 -0.05
C LYS A 297 9.13 -21.81 -1.43
N SER A 298 8.63 -22.43 -2.50
CA SER A 298 8.97 -22.02 -3.87
C SER A 298 8.56 -20.57 -4.16
N VAL A 299 7.38 -20.14 -3.70
CA VAL A 299 6.95 -18.75 -3.90
C VAL A 299 7.76 -17.79 -3.04
N PHE A 300 8.12 -18.17 -1.81
CA PHE A 300 9.01 -17.36 -0.98
C PHE A 300 10.39 -17.19 -1.64
N GLU A 301 11.01 -18.26 -2.12
CA GLU A 301 12.30 -18.23 -2.82
C GLU A 301 12.26 -17.34 -4.08
N LYS A 302 11.21 -17.44 -4.89
CA LYS A 302 11.02 -16.58 -6.07
C LYS A 302 10.82 -15.11 -5.70
N SER A 303 10.12 -14.84 -4.60
CA SER A 303 9.92 -13.47 -4.10
C SER A 303 11.24 -12.88 -3.60
N VAL A 304 12.06 -13.67 -2.89
CA VAL A 304 13.42 -13.28 -2.48
C VAL A 304 14.28 -12.93 -3.69
N LEU A 305 14.30 -13.77 -4.73
CA LEU A 305 15.06 -13.54 -5.97
C LEU A 305 14.69 -12.20 -6.63
N LEU A 306 13.40 -11.87 -6.71
CA LEU A 306 12.95 -10.65 -7.39
C LEU A 306 13.13 -9.38 -6.54
N ILE A 307 12.87 -9.48 -5.23
CA ILE A 307 12.69 -8.30 -4.38
C ILE A 307 13.99 -7.89 -3.68
N TYR A 308 14.78 -8.84 -3.18
CA TYR A 308 15.96 -8.51 -2.37
C TYR A 308 17.02 -7.67 -3.11
N PRO A 309 17.38 -7.95 -4.37
CA PRO A 309 18.35 -7.12 -5.10
C PRO A 309 17.88 -5.66 -5.21
N LEU A 310 16.60 -5.45 -5.52
CA LEU A 310 16.01 -4.12 -5.63
C LEU A 310 15.95 -3.40 -4.27
N LEU A 311 15.56 -4.12 -3.20
CA LEU A 311 15.55 -3.57 -1.86
C LEU A 311 16.93 -3.12 -1.41
N LEU A 312 17.96 -3.95 -1.62
CA LEU A 312 19.34 -3.63 -1.25
C LEU A 312 19.83 -2.40 -2.00
N TYR A 313 19.58 -2.32 -3.30
CA TYR A 313 19.93 -1.14 -4.10
C TYR A 313 19.26 0.13 -3.53
N THR A 314 17.94 0.11 -3.30
CA THR A 314 17.24 1.29 -2.75
C THR A 314 17.70 1.65 -1.34
N TRP A 315 18.09 0.66 -0.53
CA TRP A 315 18.54 0.87 0.84
C TRP A 315 19.97 1.46 0.91
N PHE A 316 20.87 1.00 0.04
CA PHE A 316 22.24 1.51 -0.07
C PHE A 316 22.28 2.95 -0.57
N PHE A 317 21.51 3.27 -1.62
CA PHE A 317 21.45 4.61 -2.19
C PHE A 317 20.33 5.47 -1.60
N ALA A 318 19.87 5.18 -0.37
CA ALA A 318 18.71 5.82 0.22
C ALA A 318 18.86 7.34 0.39
N ASP A 319 20.04 7.79 0.82
CA ASP A 319 20.42 9.20 0.96
C ASP A 319 20.31 9.95 -0.38
N ILE A 320 20.93 9.39 -1.43
CA ILE A 320 20.94 9.97 -2.77
C ILE A 320 19.55 9.90 -3.39
N LEU A 321 18.82 8.78 -3.23
CA LEU A 321 17.47 8.59 -3.73
C LEU A 321 16.50 9.59 -3.11
N ILE A 322 16.53 9.77 -1.80
CA ILE A 322 15.63 10.69 -1.09
C ILE A 322 15.96 12.14 -1.46
N VAL A 323 17.23 12.53 -1.53
CA VAL A 323 17.62 13.89 -1.94
C VAL A 323 17.26 14.13 -3.41
N PHE A 324 17.41 13.13 -4.28
CA PHE A 324 16.97 13.21 -5.68
C PHE A 324 15.45 13.36 -5.80
N LEU A 325 14.67 12.63 -5.00
CA LEU A 325 13.21 12.75 -5.04
C LEU A 325 12.74 14.07 -4.43
N TYR A 326 13.08 14.32 -3.17
CA TYR A 326 12.43 15.36 -2.37
C TYR A 326 13.25 16.63 -2.17
N GLY A 327 14.56 16.60 -2.47
CA GLY A 327 15.49 17.70 -2.29
C GLY A 327 16.30 17.64 -1.00
N LYS A 328 17.35 18.46 -0.90
CA LYS A 328 18.34 18.42 0.20
C LYS A 328 17.72 18.69 1.58
N GLN A 329 16.66 19.49 1.66
CA GLN A 329 15.95 19.76 2.91
C GLN A 329 15.31 18.52 3.57
N TYR A 330 15.22 17.40 2.84
CA TYR A 330 14.68 16.13 3.30
C TYR A 330 15.74 15.04 3.46
N GLU A 331 17.03 15.37 3.50
CA GLU A 331 18.12 14.40 3.67
C GLU A 331 17.90 13.43 4.85
N ASN A 332 17.45 13.93 6.00
CA ASN A 332 17.10 13.12 7.18
C ASN A 332 16.01 12.06 6.90
N SER A 333 15.19 12.25 5.85
CA SER A 333 14.17 11.28 5.45
C SER A 333 14.78 9.96 4.99
N ALA A 334 16.05 9.96 4.57
CA ALA A 334 16.79 8.75 4.23
C ALA A 334 16.94 7.80 5.41
N ILE A 335 17.12 8.33 6.63
CA ILE A 335 17.22 7.53 7.86
C ILE A 335 15.90 6.80 8.11
N TYR A 336 14.77 7.52 8.02
CA TYR A 336 13.44 6.90 8.15
C TYR A 336 13.20 5.85 7.05
N PHE A 337 13.62 6.13 5.82
CA PHE A 337 13.51 5.19 4.71
C PHE A 337 14.32 3.92 4.91
N GLN A 338 15.55 4.03 5.41
CA GLN A 338 16.39 2.87 5.73
C GLN A 338 15.79 2.04 6.85
N ILE A 339 15.33 2.68 7.94
CA ILE A 339 14.67 1.99 9.07
C ILE A 339 13.42 1.27 8.56
N LYS A 340 12.53 1.97 7.85
CA LYS A 340 11.27 1.41 7.38
C LYS A 340 11.45 0.31 6.35
N SER A 341 12.42 0.46 5.44
CA SER A 341 12.65 -0.53 4.39
C SER A 341 13.12 -1.89 4.91
N ILE A 342 13.64 -1.99 6.14
CA ILE A 342 14.03 -3.27 6.74
C ILE A 342 12.85 -4.25 6.82
N ILE A 343 11.62 -3.76 7.08
CA ILE A 343 10.45 -4.63 7.13
C ILE A 343 10.18 -5.31 5.78
N ASN A 344 10.60 -4.69 4.67
CA ASN A 344 10.37 -5.22 3.34
C ASN A 344 11.13 -6.52 3.07
N PHE A 345 12.21 -6.81 3.80
CA PHE A 345 12.87 -8.11 3.73
C PHE A 345 12.03 -9.24 4.33
N PHE A 346 11.10 -8.92 5.24
CA PHE A 346 10.26 -9.91 5.92
C PHE A 346 8.81 -9.91 5.44
N SER A 347 8.32 -8.79 4.90
CA SER A 347 6.94 -8.65 4.39
C SER A 347 6.68 -9.46 3.11
N ILE A 348 7.74 -9.92 2.43
CA ILE A 348 7.64 -10.80 1.26
C ILE A 348 7.18 -12.22 1.59
N ILE A 349 7.17 -12.58 2.88
CA ILE A 349 6.78 -13.90 3.33
C ILE A 349 5.25 -14.02 3.34
N ILE A 350 4.72 -15.00 2.62
CA ILE A 350 3.26 -15.15 2.43
C ILE A 350 2.65 -15.92 3.62
N TYR A 351 2.46 -15.26 4.75
CA TYR A 351 1.82 -15.88 5.93
C TYR A 351 0.31 -15.61 5.99
N ALA A 352 -0.17 -14.44 5.58
CA ALA A 352 -1.56 -14.03 5.76
C ALA A 352 -2.57 -14.94 5.01
N PRO A 353 -2.48 -15.14 3.67
CA PRO A 353 -3.42 -16.01 2.98
C PRO A 353 -3.26 -17.47 3.40
N LEU A 354 -2.08 -17.91 3.84
CA LEU A 354 -1.90 -19.27 4.35
C LEU A 354 -2.67 -19.47 5.67
N LEU A 355 -2.44 -18.60 6.66
CA LEU A 355 -3.09 -18.73 7.99
C LEU A 355 -4.60 -18.51 7.91
N ILE A 356 -5.07 -17.60 7.07
CA ILE A 356 -6.50 -17.33 6.90
C ILE A 356 -7.19 -18.54 6.26
N ASN A 357 -6.66 -19.06 5.15
CA ASN A 357 -7.32 -20.13 4.40
C ASN A 357 -7.17 -21.53 5.05
N THR A 358 -6.28 -21.68 6.04
CA THR A 358 -6.13 -22.91 6.85
C THR A 358 -6.84 -22.83 8.21
N GLY A 359 -7.71 -21.84 8.41
CA GLY A 359 -8.55 -21.72 9.61
C GLY A 359 -7.87 -21.14 10.85
N LYS A 360 -6.65 -20.58 10.74
CA LYS A 360 -5.90 -19.94 11.85
C LYS A 360 -6.21 -18.44 12.03
N VAL A 361 -7.39 -17.99 11.57
CA VAL A 361 -7.82 -16.57 11.60
C VAL A 361 -7.79 -15.98 13.01
N LYS A 362 -8.22 -16.73 14.04
CA LYS A 362 -8.20 -16.26 15.44
C LYS A 362 -6.78 -15.93 15.91
N TYR A 363 -5.81 -16.80 15.62
CA TYR A 363 -4.40 -16.55 15.96
C TYR A 363 -3.88 -15.32 15.25
N TYR A 364 -4.17 -15.19 13.95
CA TYR A 364 -3.79 -14.02 13.16
C TYR A 364 -4.32 -12.72 13.77
N SER A 365 -5.61 -12.68 14.14
CA SER A 365 -6.25 -11.52 14.76
C SER A 365 -5.65 -11.19 16.13
N ASN A 366 -5.46 -12.19 17.00
CA ASN A 366 -4.91 -11.99 18.35
C ASN A 366 -3.48 -11.43 18.32
N VAL A 367 -2.66 -11.85 17.36
CA VAL A 367 -1.32 -11.28 17.16
C VAL A 367 -1.41 -9.81 16.76
N HIS A 368 -2.31 -9.43 15.85
CA HIS A 368 -2.48 -8.02 15.48
C HIS A 368 -2.97 -7.17 16.66
N PHE A 369 -3.94 -7.67 17.41
CA PHE A 369 -4.43 -7.01 18.62
C PHE A 369 -3.30 -6.76 19.64
N PHE A 370 -2.53 -7.80 19.97
CA PHE A 370 -1.41 -7.71 20.90
C PHE A 370 -0.37 -6.69 20.42
N ILE A 371 -0.01 -6.72 19.14
CA ILE A 371 0.98 -5.81 18.57
C ILE A 371 0.47 -4.37 18.52
N ALA A 372 -0.83 -4.15 18.26
CA ALA A 372 -1.42 -2.81 18.27
C ALA A 372 -1.32 -2.16 19.67
N ILE A 373 -1.60 -2.91 20.73
CA ILE A 373 -1.44 -2.40 22.10
C ILE A 373 0.03 -2.18 22.42
N LEU A 374 0.89 -3.13 22.05
CA LEU A 374 2.32 -3.08 22.34
C LEU A 374 2.99 -1.86 21.69
N VAL A 375 2.73 -1.60 20.41
CA VAL A 375 3.36 -0.49 19.67
C VAL A 375 2.96 0.87 20.26
N ILE A 376 1.66 1.08 20.53
CA ILE A 376 1.16 2.33 21.14
C ILE A 376 1.79 2.54 22.52
N THR A 377 1.88 1.47 23.32
CA THR A 377 2.44 1.54 24.68
C THR A 377 3.93 1.88 24.63
N LEU A 378 4.71 1.18 23.79
CA LEU A 378 6.15 1.39 23.68
C LEU A 378 6.49 2.77 23.09
N GLU A 379 5.75 3.22 22.07
CA GLU A 379 5.95 4.56 21.50
C GLU A 379 5.60 5.66 22.51
N TYR A 380 4.52 5.51 23.28
CA TYR A 380 4.20 6.44 24.37
C TYR A 380 5.29 6.48 25.45
N ILE A 381 5.82 5.33 25.86
CA ILE A 381 6.94 5.27 26.81
C ILE A 381 8.17 5.96 26.21
N SER A 382 8.47 5.72 24.93
CA SER A 382 9.60 6.34 24.22
C SER A 382 9.51 7.86 24.19
N ILE A 383 8.32 8.44 24.00
CA ILE A 383 8.11 9.88 24.13
C ILE A 383 8.53 10.41 25.50
N LYS A 384 8.24 9.66 26.57
CA LYS A 384 8.55 10.09 27.95
C LYS A 384 10.01 9.87 28.35
N THR A 385 10.71 8.93 27.74
CA THR A 385 12.07 8.54 28.14
C THR A 385 13.15 8.98 27.16
N ILE A 386 13.00 8.65 25.87
CA ILE A 386 14.02 8.88 24.83
C ILE A 386 13.75 10.20 24.10
N ASN A 387 12.48 10.54 23.89
CA ASN A 387 12.01 11.75 23.20
C ASN A 387 12.71 11.98 21.84
N SER A 388 12.74 10.93 21.00
CA SER A 388 13.35 10.97 19.66
C SER A 388 12.39 10.40 18.61
N PRO A 389 12.23 11.06 17.44
CA PRO A 389 11.34 10.57 16.38
C PRO A 389 11.91 9.32 15.68
N TYR A 390 13.24 9.17 15.66
CA TYR A 390 13.90 7.95 15.18
C TYR A 390 13.62 6.76 16.09
N ALA A 391 13.56 6.98 17.41
CA ALA A 391 13.22 5.92 18.37
C ALA A 391 11.80 5.38 18.13
N ILE A 392 10.83 6.24 17.81
CA ILE A 392 9.47 5.81 17.42
C ILE A 392 9.55 4.90 16.18
N SER A 393 10.28 5.32 15.15
CA SER A 393 10.41 4.53 13.92
C SER A 393 11.05 3.16 14.16
N LEU A 394 12.06 3.09 15.04
CA LEU A 394 12.70 1.84 15.45
C LEU A 394 11.77 0.93 16.26
N ILE A 395 10.98 1.48 17.17
CA ILE A 395 9.98 0.73 17.94
C ILE A 395 8.90 0.17 17.02
N SER A 396 8.40 0.98 16.08
CA SER A 396 7.45 0.56 15.06
C SER A 396 8.04 -0.60 14.23
N LEU A 397 9.28 -0.48 13.76
CA LEU A 397 9.98 -1.56 13.05
C LEU A 397 10.08 -2.82 13.90
N PHE A 398 10.53 -2.70 15.16
CA PHE A 398 10.65 -3.83 16.09
C PHE A 398 9.30 -4.55 16.28
N CYS A 399 8.23 -3.80 16.51
CA CYS A 399 6.89 -4.36 16.67
C CYS A 399 6.40 -5.08 15.40
N GLN A 400 6.69 -4.52 14.22
CA GLN A 400 6.36 -5.14 12.93
C GLN A 400 7.16 -6.43 12.68
N LEU A 401 8.44 -6.46 13.04
CA LEU A 401 9.27 -7.66 12.97
C LEU A 401 8.75 -8.72 13.95
N LEU A 402 8.49 -8.35 15.20
CA LEU A 402 7.92 -9.23 16.22
C LEU A 402 6.58 -9.84 15.74
N LYS A 403 5.68 -9.01 15.21
CA LYS A 403 4.42 -9.46 14.57
C LYS A 403 4.71 -10.53 13.51
N THR A 404 5.65 -10.26 12.62
CA THR A 404 6.01 -11.19 11.55
C THR A 404 6.55 -12.50 12.09
N PHE A 405 7.45 -12.48 13.09
CA PHE A 405 7.97 -13.69 13.73
C PHE A 405 6.89 -14.49 14.47
N LEU A 406 5.95 -13.83 15.16
CA LEU A 406 4.81 -14.50 15.79
C LEU A 406 3.92 -15.19 14.75
N LEU A 407 3.62 -14.54 13.62
CA LEU A 407 2.85 -15.17 12.55
C LEU A 407 3.62 -16.33 11.90
N LEU A 408 4.94 -16.20 11.71
CA LEU A 408 5.78 -17.28 11.21
C LEU A 408 5.86 -18.46 12.17
N TYR A 409 5.81 -18.23 13.47
CA TYR A 409 5.73 -19.31 14.46
C TYR A 409 4.48 -20.18 14.26
N ALA A 410 3.34 -19.60 13.92
CA ALA A 410 2.16 -20.38 13.54
C ALA A 410 2.36 -21.17 12.23
N VAL A 411 3.08 -20.61 11.25
CA VAL A 411 3.43 -21.31 10.00
C VAL A 411 4.36 -22.50 10.27
N ILE A 412 5.35 -22.34 11.15
CA ILE A 412 6.26 -23.41 11.59
C ILE A 412 5.47 -24.56 12.21
N LYS A 413 4.52 -24.25 13.09
CA LYS A 413 3.62 -25.25 13.69
C LYS A 413 2.71 -25.91 12.66
N LEU A 414 2.19 -25.15 11.70
CA LEU A 414 1.32 -25.67 10.64
C LEU A 414 2.05 -26.72 9.79
N PHE A 415 3.28 -26.44 9.37
CA PHE A 415 4.06 -27.33 8.52
C PHE A 415 4.86 -28.39 9.30
N ASN A 416 4.95 -28.29 10.62
CA ASN A 416 5.78 -29.17 11.46
C ASN A 416 7.24 -29.25 10.93
N VAL A 417 7.81 -28.08 10.66
CA VAL A 417 9.19 -27.88 10.17
C VAL A 417 10.01 -27.11 11.21
N LYS A 418 11.34 -27.15 11.11
CA LYS A 418 12.20 -26.33 11.96
C LYS A 418 12.34 -24.91 11.38
N PHE A 419 12.64 -23.92 12.21
CA PHE A 419 12.76 -22.51 11.80
C PHE A 419 13.72 -22.30 10.61
N HIS A 420 14.89 -22.94 10.62
CA HIS A 420 15.88 -22.82 9.54
C HIS A 420 15.44 -23.50 8.21
N GLN A 421 14.44 -24.39 8.25
CA GLN A 421 13.91 -25.03 7.04
C GLN A 421 12.94 -24.10 6.30
N LEU A 422 12.29 -23.21 7.06
CA LEU A 422 11.33 -22.23 6.57
C LEU A 422 12.03 -21.16 5.71
N PHE A 423 13.17 -20.65 6.17
CA PHE A 423 13.94 -19.64 5.46
C PHE A 423 14.91 -20.27 4.46
N PRO A 424 14.94 -19.79 3.20
CA PRO A 424 15.93 -20.23 2.23
C PRO A 424 17.27 -19.52 2.50
N ILE A 425 17.90 -19.82 3.65
CA ILE A 425 19.11 -19.13 4.15
C ILE A 425 20.23 -19.13 3.09
N ASN A 426 20.47 -20.27 2.44
CA ASN A 426 21.50 -20.39 1.40
C ASN A 426 21.22 -19.46 0.20
N LEU A 427 19.95 -19.33 -0.20
CA LEU A 427 19.56 -18.43 -1.29
C LEU A 427 19.74 -16.96 -0.86
N ILE A 428 19.30 -16.62 0.35
CA ILE A 428 19.44 -15.27 0.90
C ILE A 428 20.91 -14.87 0.96
N ILE A 429 21.79 -15.73 1.49
CA ILE A 429 23.23 -15.48 1.56
C ILE A 429 23.83 -15.27 0.17
N LYS A 430 23.47 -16.13 -0.80
CA LYS A 430 23.89 -16.01 -2.20
C LYS A 430 23.43 -14.72 -2.89
N ILE A 431 22.40 -14.05 -2.38
CA ILE A 431 21.91 -12.79 -2.95
C ILE A 431 22.50 -11.60 -2.20
N VAL A 432 22.40 -11.61 -0.87
CA VAL A 432 22.73 -10.46 -0.02
C VAL A 432 24.23 -10.17 -0.02
N ILE A 433 25.09 -11.17 0.19
CA ILE A 433 26.54 -10.94 0.29
C ILE A 433 27.12 -10.34 -1.00
N PRO A 434 26.90 -10.94 -2.20
CA PRO A 434 27.41 -10.37 -3.44
C PRO A 434 26.78 -9.02 -3.76
N SER A 435 25.50 -8.83 -3.44
CA SER A 435 24.85 -7.53 -3.64
C SER A 435 25.49 -6.44 -2.80
N ILE A 436 25.76 -6.70 -1.52
CA ILE A 436 26.47 -5.76 -0.64
C ILE A 436 27.83 -5.43 -1.22
N LEU A 437 28.60 -6.42 -1.69
CA LEU A 437 29.91 -6.20 -2.29
C LEU A 437 29.81 -5.31 -3.54
N PHE A 438 28.93 -5.65 -4.49
CA PHE A 438 28.78 -4.88 -5.72
C PHE A 438 28.27 -3.46 -5.46
N LEU A 439 27.28 -3.31 -4.58
CA LEU A 439 26.75 -1.98 -4.22
C LEU A 439 27.77 -1.14 -3.48
N SER A 440 28.61 -1.73 -2.63
CA SER A 440 29.68 -0.99 -1.94
C SER A 440 30.75 -0.51 -2.91
N LEU A 441 31.11 -1.34 -3.90
CA LEU A 441 32.04 -0.96 -4.97
C LEU A 441 31.45 0.14 -5.86
N ASP A 442 30.19 -0.02 -6.28
CA ASP A 442 29.49 0.97 -7.10
C ASP A 442 29.36 2.31 -6.35
N TYR A 443 29.01 2.28 -5.06
CA TYR A 443 28.93 3.48 -4.22
C TYR A 443 30.31 4.16 -4.12
N TYR A 444 31.36 3.42 -3.77
CA TYR A 444 32.71 3.98 -3.68
C TYR A 444 33.16 4.59 -5.01
N PHE A 445 32.95 3.89 -6.12
CA PHE A 445 33.40 4.35 -7.43
C PHE A 445 32.61 5.56 -7.94
N LEU A 446 31.28 5.51 -7.86
CA LEU A 446 30.43 6.58 -8.43
C LEU A 446 30.38 7.82 -7.54
N VAL A 447 30.33 7.63 -6.21
CA VAL A 447 30.15 8.73 -5.25
C VAL A 447 31.49 9.32 -4.82
N ILE A 448 32.46 8.47 -4.43
CA ILE A 448 33.71 8.94 -3.84
C ILE A 448 34.76 9.22 -4.91
N PHE A 449 34.93 8.32 -5.89
CA PHE A 449 35.97 8.46 -6.90
C PHE A 449 35.58 9.39 -8.05
N LEU A 450 34.41 9.17 -8.67
CA LEU A 450 33.95 9.98 -9.81
C LEU A 450 33.20 11.24 -9.40
N ASN A 451 32.64 11.29 -8.18
CA ASN A 451 31.86 12.42 -7.66
C ASN A 451 30.77 12.91 -8.64
N LEU A 452 29.98 11.96 -9.15
CA LEU A 452 28.92 12.25 -10.11
C LEU A 452 27.72 12.94 -9.44
N ASP A 453 26.85 13.56 -10.25
CA ASP A 453 25.58 14.08 -9.75
C ASP A 453 24.62 12.95 -9.34
N ASN A 454 23.65 13.27 -8.47
CA ASN A 454 22.72 12.29 -7.90
C ASN A 454 21.97 11.47 -8.96
N ILE A 455 21.61 12.06 -10.10
CA ILE A 455 20.85 11.38 -11.16
C ILE A 455 21.75 10.35 -11.84
N SER A 456 22.96 10.77 -12.20
CA SER A 456 23.96 9.89 -12.79
C SER A 456 24.31 8.74 -11.85
N ILE A 457 24.49 8.99 -10.54
CA ILE A 457 24.77 7.93 -9.56
C ILE A 457 23.63 6.89 -9.54
N LEU A 458 22.37 7.33 -9.49
CA LEU A 458 21.24 6.41 -9.45
C LEU A 458 21.13 5.61 -10.76
N ILE A 459 21.16 6.26 -11.92
CA ILE A 459 20.97 5.56 -13.21
C ILE A 459 22.16 4.63 -13.50
N ILE A 460 23.38 5.16 -13.43
CA ILE A 460 24.60 4.39 -13.74
C ILE A 460 24.77 3.28 -12.69
N GLY A 461 24.57 3.59 -11.41
CA GLY A 461 24.64 2.62 -10.32
C GLY A 461 23.61 1.49 -10.44
N LEU A 462 22.39 1.79 -10.91
CA LEU A 462 21.41 0.74 -11.16
C LEU A 462 21.83 -0.16 -12.33
N ILE A 463 22.33 0.44 -13.42
CA ILE A 463 22.77 -0.30 -14.61
C ILE A 463 23.99 -1.16 -14.28
N SER A 464 25.01 -0.62 -13.62
CA SER A 464 26.22 -1.35 -13.20
C SER A 464 25.85 -2.50 -12.26
N TYR A 465 25.03 -2.22 -11.24
CA TYR A 465 24.58 -3.22 -10.30
C TYR A 465 23.83 -4.36 -10.99
N ILE A 466 22.89 -4.04 -11.90
CA ILE A 466 22.16 -5.06 -12.67
C ILE A 466 23.11 -5.91 -13.52
N ILE A 467 24.10 -5.31 -14.19
CA ILE A 467 25.06 -6.04 -15.03
C ILE A 467 25.91 -6.99 -14.18
N PHE A 468 26.51 -6.50 -13.09
CA PHE A 468 27.33 -7.32 -12.19
C PHE A 468 26.50 -8.42 -11.54
N TYR A 469 25.30 -8.08 -11.07
CA TYR A 469 24.42 -9.00 -10.39
C TYR A 469 23.90 -10.11 -11.33
N ILE A 470 23.47 -9.79 -12.56
CA ILE A 470 23.03 -10.80 -13.54
C ILE A 470 24.19 -11.71 -13.94
N THR A 471 25.40 -11.17 -14.10
CA THR A 471 26.59 -11.96 -14.41
C THR A 471 26.92 -12.94 -13.28
N TYR A 472 26.92 -12.46 -12.04
CA TYR A 472 27.06 -13.30 -10.86
C TYR A 472 25.94 -14.34 -10.75
N ALA A 473 24.68 -13.95 -10.98
CA ALA A 473 23.53 -14.83 -10.89
C ALA A 473 23.63 -16.04 -11.84
N LYS A 474 24.18 -15.85 -13.05
CA LYS A 474 24.48 -16.94 -13.98
C LYS A 474 25.54 -17.90 -13.41
N ILE A 475 26.62 -17.37 -12.84
CA ILE A 475 27.70 -18.16 -12.23
C ILE A 475 27.20 -18.94 -11.01
N ALA A 476 26.43 -18.28 -10.14
CA ALA A 476 25.86 -18.86 -8.93
C ALA A 476 24.67 -19.79 -9.19
N ARG A 477 24.27 -19.98 -10.46
CA ARG A 477 23.12 -20.77 -10.93
C ARG A 477 21.82 -20.37 -10.23
N LEU A 478 21.59 -19.06 -10.10
CA LEU A 478 20.31 -18.53 -9.64
C LEU A 478 19.32 -18.56 -10.81
N ASP A 479 18.32 -19.44 -10.73
CA ASP A 479 17.37 -19.71 -11.81
C ASP A 479 16.30 -18.61 -11.97
N TYR A 480 16.72 -17.43 -12.39
CA TYR A 480 15.80 -16.36 -12.84
C TYR A 480 14.97 -16.79 -14.06
N PHE A 481 15.51 -17.70 -14.89
CA PHE A 481 14.82 -18.21 -16.08
C PHE A 481 13.53 -18.98 -15.75
N LEU A 482 13.46 -19.67 -14.60
CA LEU A 482 12.25 -20.37 -14.15
C LEU A 482 11.10 -19.40 -13.82
N ILE A 483 11.41 -18.16 -13.48
CA ILE A 483 10.42 -17.10 -13.23
C ILE A 483 9.93 -16.50 -14.56
N ILE A 484 10.84 -16.34 -15.53
CA ILE A 484 10.56 -15.64 -16.80
C ILE A 484 9.93 -16.57 -17.86
N LYS A 485 10.29 -17.85 -17.90
CA LYS A 485 9.80 -18.83 -18.90
C LYS A 485 8.26 -18.91 -18.99
N PRO A 486 7.49 -18.95 -17.89
CA PRO A 486 6.02 -18.97 -17.95
C PRO A 486 5.42 -17.67 -18.53
N LEU A 487 6.09 -16.53 -18.39
CA LEU A 487 5.66 -15.26 -18.94
C LEU A 487 5.87 -15.23 -20.45
N LEU A 488 7.03 -15.68 -20.95
CA LEU A 488 7.35 -15.72 -22.38
C LEU A 488 6.44 -16.66 -23.18
N ILE A 489 6.04 -17.79 -22.60
CA ILE A 489 5.12 -18.75 -23.24
C ILE A 489 3.70 -18.15 -23.37
N LYS A 490 3.29 -17.27 -22.44
CA LYS A 490 1.97 -16.63 -22.45
C LYS A 490 1.82 -15.46 -23.43
N PHE A 491 2.94 -14.93 -23.94
CA PHE A 491 2.98 -13.78 -24.87
C PHE A 491 3.39 -14.15 -26.30
N LYS A 492 3.57 -15.45 -26.62
CA LYS A 492 3.50 -15.90 -28.01
C LYS A 492 2.03 -15.86 -28.45
N PHE A 493 1.68 -14.78 -29.15
CA PHE A 493 0.42 -14.61 -29.86
C PHE A 493 0.20 -15.72 -30.89
#